data_AF-A0A0R1K6S0-F1
#
_entry.id   AF-A0A0R1K6S0-F1
#
_cell.length_a   1.000
_cell.length_b   1.000
_cell.length_c   1.000
_cell.angle_alpha   90.00
_cell.angle_beta   90.00
_cell.angle_gamma   90.00
#
_symmetry.space_group_name_H-M   'P 1'
#
loop_
_entity.id
_entity.type
_entity.pdbx_description
1 polymer ?
#
loop_
_entity_poly.entity_id
_entity_poly.type
_entity_poly.pdbx_seq_one_letter_code
_entity_poly.pdbx_strand_id
1 'polypeptide(L)'
;MDRKEVIQTIEESVGEFNMLSERNLIGIVMQYLDRFENSDFEPALLDFRRDLIEYDEKTDHINERDVDELIFKINQSFNRSNRY
;
A
#
# COMPACT_ATOMS: atom_id res chain seq x y z
N MET A 1 -2.04 -11.81 -8.58
CA MET A 1 -3.21 -11.65 -7.69
C MET A 1 -4.26 -10.91 -8.50
N ASP A 2 -5.54 -11.17 -8.25
CA ASP A 2 -6.59 -10.32 -8.83
C ASP A 2 -6.55 -8.93 -8.17
N ARG A 3 -6.98 -7.89 -8.88
CA ARG A 3 -7.08 -6.51 -8.38
C ARG A 3 -7.77 -6.46 -7.02
N LYS A 4 -8.90 -7.17 -6.91
CA LYS A 4 -9.71 -7.24 -5.68
C LYS A 4 -8.97 -7.88 -4.52
N GLU A 5 -8.17 -8.91 -4.79
CA GLU A 5 -7.37 -9.62 -3.78
C GLU A 5 -6.27 -8.71 -3.21
N VAL A 6 -5.66 -7.87 -4.05
CA VAL A 6 -4.65 -6.91 -3.60
C VAL A 6 -5.29 -5.78 -2.79
N ILE A 7 -6.40 -5.21 -3.27
CA ILE A 7 -7.15 -4.18 -2.54
C ILE A 7 -7.55 -4.70 -1.15
N GLN A 8 -8.12 -5.90 -1.09
CA GLN A 8 -8.54 -6.51 0.17
C GLN A 8 -7.37 -6.69 1.16
N THR A 9 -6.22 -7.20 0.69
CA THR A 9 -5.07 -7.43 1.60
C THR A 9 -4.45 -6.12 2.11
N ILE A 10 -4.59 -5.02 1.36
CA ILE A 10 -4.19 -3.66 1.79
C ILE A 10 -5.22 -3.09 2.79
N GLU A 11 -6.51 -3.26 2.53
CA GLU A 11 -7.58 -2.85 3.47
C GLU A 11 -7.46 -3.56 4.82
N GLU A 12 -7.14 -4.86 4.81
CA GLU A 12 -6.90 -5.66 6.01
C GLU A 12 -5.72 -5.11 6.83
N SER A 13 -4.61 -4.70 6.21
CA SER A 13 -3.49 -4.04 6.92
C SER A 13 -3.94 -2.75 7.59
N VAL A 14 -4.68 -1.89 6.87
CA VAL A 14 -5.15 -0.62 7.44
C VAL A 14 -6.10 -0.82 8.61
N GLY A 15 -6.86 -1.91 8.62
CA GLY A 15 -7.71 -2.30 9.75
C GLY A 15 -6.93 -2.57 11.05
N GLU A 16 -5.64 -2.90 10.95
CA GLU A 16 -4.75 -3.15 12.08
C GLU A 16 -3.97 -1.90 12.54
N PHE A 17 -3.96 -0.84 11.73
CA PHE A 17 -3.26 0.41 12.05
C PHE A 17 -3.94 1.14 13.22
N ASN A 18 -3.12 1.76 14.07
CA ASN A 18 -3.55 2.67 15.11
C ASN A 18 -3.95 4.02 14.50
N MET A 19 -5.27 4.23 14.43
CA MET A 19 -5.89 5.43 13.84
C MET A 19 -5.40 6.78 14.38
N LEU A 20 -4.82 6.82 15.60
CA LEU A 20 -4.32 8.06 16.20
C LEU A 20 -2.86 8.35 15.86
N SER A 21 -1.99 7.33 15.82
CA SER A 21 -0.55 7.49 15.54
C SER A 21 -0.23 7.43 14.04
N GLU A 22 -1.04 6.72 13.25
CA GLU A 22 -0.74 6.40 11.85
C GLU A 22 -1.62 7.17 10.86
N ARG A 23 -2.26 8.25 11.31
CA ARG A 23 -3.24 9.02 10.51
C ARG A 23 -2.72 9.43 9.13
N ASN A 24 -1.45 9.80 9.03
CA ASN A 24 -0.84 10.20 7.76
C ASN A 24 -0.64 9.01 6.83
N LEU A 25 -0.15 7.88 7.35
CA LEU A 25 -0.01 6.64 6.59
C LEU A 25 -1.38 6.15 6.09
N ILE A 26 -2.38 6.10 6.99
CA ILE A 26 -3.77 5.77 6.64
C ILE A 26 -4.29 6.68 5.53
N GLY A 27 -4.00 7.99 5.60
CA GLY A 27 -4.38 8.95 4.58
C GLY A 27 -3.81 8.62 3.20
N ILE A 28 -2.53 8.23 3.13
CA ILE A 28 -1.89 7.79 1.87
C ILE A 28 -2.58 6.52 1.35
N VAL A 29 -2.77 5.51 2.20
CA VAL A 29 -3.38 4.25 1.77
C VAL A 29 -4.80 4.47 1.23
N MET A 30 -5.62 5.27 1.92
CA MET A 30 -6.99 5.56 1.50
C MET A 30 -7.06 6.28 0.15
N GLN A 31 -6.13 7.21 -0.12
CA GLN A 31 -6.04 7.86 -1.43
C GLN A 31 -5.73 6.87 -2.55
N TYR A 32 -4.87 5.88 -2.28
CA TYR A 32 -4.53 4.85 -3.25
C TYR A 32 -5.62 3.80 -3.42
N LEU A 33 -6.34 3.43 -2.37
CA LEU A 33 -7.52 2.55 -2.47
C LEU A 33 -8.57 3.15 -3.42
N ASP A 34 -8.88 4.44 -3.30
CA ASP A 34 -9.80 5.12 -4.22
C ASP A 34 -9.25 5.17 -5.66
N ARG A 35 -7.94 5.44 -5.85
CA ARG A 35 -7.30 5.36 -7.17
C ARG A 35 -7.33 3.93 -7.74
N PHE A 36 -7.20 2.91 -6.89
CA PHE A 36 -7.29 1.51 -7.29
C PHE A 36 -8.68 1.09 -7.70
N GLU A 37 -9.74 1.86 -7.46
CA GLU A 37 -11.06 1.56 -8.03
C GLU A 37 -11.27 2.29 -9.36
N ASN A 38 -10.70 3.48 -9.50
CA ASN A 38 -11.05 4.44 -10.56
C ASN A 38 -10.00 4.61 -11.68
N SER A 39 -8.82 3.98 -11.58
CA SER A 39 -7.71 4.17 -12.55
C SER A 39 -6.98 2.89 -12.95
N ASP A 40 -5.95 3.01 -13.78
CA ASP A 40 -5.07 1.89 -14.16
C ASP A 40 -4.32 1.34 -12.95
N PHE A 41 -4.55 0.06 -12.67
CA PHE A 41 -4.16 -0.57 -11.41
C PHE A 41 -2.64 -0.72 -11.23
N GLU A 42 -1.92 -1.15 -12.26
CA GLU A 42 -0.47 -1.38 -12.16
C GLU A 42 0.33 -0.07 -11.98
N PRO A 43 0.08 1.01 -12.77
CA PRO A 43 0.72 2.31 -12.52
C PRO A 43 0.40 2.85 -11.13
N ALA A 44 -0.85 2.74 -10.68
CA ALA A 44 -1.25 3.18 -9.35
C ALA A 44 -0.52 2.40 -8.24
N LEU A 45 -0.30 1.08 -8.41
CA LEU A 45 0.46 0.27 -7.45
C LEU A 45 1.94 0.66 -7.38
N LEU A 46 2.55 0.99 -8.52
CA LEU A 46 3.93 1.47 -8.58
C LEU A 46 4.07 2.83 -7.90
N ASP A 47 3.14 3.74 -8.16
CA ASP A 47 3.05 5.04 -7.50
C ASP A 47 2.86 4.85 -5.99
N PHE A 48 1.96 3.96 -5.56
CA PHE A 48 1.72 3.68 -4.15
C PHE A 48 2.99 3.20 -3.43
N ARG A 49 3.70 2.25 -4.04
CA ARG A 49 4.97 1.74 -3.51
C ARG A 49 6.02 2.85 -3.37
N ARG A 50 6.13 3.76 -4.34
CA ARG A 50 7.05 4.89 -4.28
C ARG A 50 6.69 5.82 -3.13
N ASP A 51 5.42 6.18 -3.01
CA ASP A 51 4.95 7.13 -1.99
C ASP A 51 5.09 6.56 -0.56
N LEU A 52 4.97 5.24 -0.38
CA LEU A 52 5.25 4.56 0.88
C LEU A 52 6.73 4.67 1.29
N ILE A 53 7.66 4.44 0.35
CA ILE A 53 9.10 4.58 0.60
C ILE A 53 9.44 6.02 0.95
N GLU A 54 8.90 6.99 0.21
CA GLU A 54 9.12 8.40 0.51
C GLU A 54 8.55 8.82 1.87
N TYR A 55 7.40 8.26 2.26
CA TYR A 55 6.78 8.51 3.56
C TYR A 55 7.67 7.99 4.70
N ASP A 56 8.18 6.77 4.57
CA ASP A 56 9.04 6.14 5.56
C ASP A 56 10.33 6.94 5.78
N GLU A 57 11.00 7.35 4.69
CA GLU A 57 12.19 8.20 4.74
C GLU A 57 11.89 9.58 5.37
N LYS A 58 10.76 10.22 5.00
CA LYS A 58 10.38 11.55 5.53
C LYS A 58 9.98 11.52 7.00
N THR A 59 9.55 10.37 7.51
CA THR A 59 9.10 10.21 8.89
C THR A 59 10.13 9.57 9.79
N ASP A 60 11.37 9.38 9.32
CA ASP A 60 12.44 8.72 10.07
C ASP A 60 11.99 7.34 10.59
N HIS A 61 11.32 6.58 9.72
CA HIS A 61 10.92 5.19 9.97
C HIS A 61 9.94 5.01 11.15
N ILE A 62 9.16 6.04 11.50
CA ILE A 62 8.19 5.99 12.63
C ILE A 62 7.18 4.83 12.49
N ASN A 63 6.79 4.47 11.26
CA ASN A 63 5.84 3.38 10.96
C ASN A 63 6.48 2.31 10.05
N GLU A 64 7.78 2.06 10.18
CA GLU A 64 8.58 1.17 9.32
C GLU A 64 7.90 -0.19 9.11
N ARG A 65 7.42 -0.81 10.19
CA ARG A 65 6.78 -2.13 10.14
C ARG A 65 5.55 -2.15 9.24
N ASP A 66 4.69 -1.15 9.38
CA ASP A 66 3.43 -1.06 8.64
C ASP A 66 3.69 -0.73 7.17
N VAL A 67 4.69 0.12 6.90
CA VAL A 67 5.17 0.41 5.55
C VAL A 67 5.77 -0.85 4.89
N ASP A 68 6.63 -1.58 5.59
CA ASP A 68 7.27 -2.80 5.09
C ASP A 68 6.23 -3.87 4.73
N GLU A 69 5.20 -4.04 5.56
CA GLU A 69 4.11 -4.98 5.27
C GLU A 69 3.38 -4.61 3.98
N LEU A 70 3.03 -3.32 3.81
CA LEU A 70 2.37 -2.84 2.61
C LEU A 70 3.25 -3.04 1.36
N ILE A 71 4.54 -2.68 1.44
CA ILE A 71 5.49 -2.87 0.35
C ILE A 71 5.64 -4.36 0.02
N PHE A 72 5.70 -5.23 1.02
CA PHE A 72 5.77 -6.67 0.81
C PHE A 72 4.55 -7.18 0.03
N LYS A 73 3.34 -6.79 0.44
CA LYS A 73 2.07 -7.16 -0.24
C LYS A 73 2.04 -6.65 -1.69
N ILE A 74 2.48 -5.42 -1.94
CA ILE A 74 2.61 -4.87 -3.30
C ILE A 74 3.63 -5.67 -4.13
N ASN A 75 4.79 -6.02 -3.56
CA ASN A 75 5.79 -6.81 -4.30
C ASN A 75 5.28 -8.23 -4.61
N GLN A 76 4.47 -8.83 -3.72
CA GLN A 76 3.82 -10.12 -3.99
C GLN A 76 2.83 -10.04 -5.17
N SER A 77 2.12 -8.92 -5.34
CA SER A 77 1.21 -8.75 -6.47
C SER A 77 1.97 -8.74 -7.80
N PHE A 78 3.10 -8.03 -7.89
CA PHE A 78 3.95 -8.00 -9.09
C PHE A 78 4.59 -9.36 -9.40
N ASN A 79 5.12 -10.06 -8.39
CA ASN A 79 5.79 -11.35 -8.58
C ASN A 79 4.84 -12.45 -9.06
N ARG A 80 3.55 -12.35 -8.74
CA ARG A 80 2.52 -13.28 -9.24
C ARG A 80 2.02 -12.93 -10.65
N SER A 81 2.13 -11.68 -11.09
CA SER A 81 1.81 -11.28 -12.48
C SER A 81 2.85 -11.80 -13.48
N ASN A 82 4.11 -11.97 -13.07
CA ASN A 82 5.21 -12.50 -13.91
C ASN A 82 5.25 -14.04 -14.07
N ARG A 83 4.22 -14.77 -13.60
CA ARG A 83 4.15 -16.25 -13.67
C ARG A 83 3.27 -16.79 -14.81
N TYR A 84 2.84 -15.94 -15.74
CA TYR A 84 2.05 -16.33 -16.91
C TYR A 84 2.75 -15.93 -18.21
#